data_AF-A0A318YCT4-F1
#
_entry.id   AF-A0A318YCT4-F1
#
_cell.length_a   1.000
_cell.length_b   1.000
_cell.length_c   1.000
_cell.angle_alpha   90.00
_cell.angle_beta   90.00
_cell.angle_gamma   90.00
#
_symmetry.space_group_name_H-M   'P 1'
#
loop_
_entity.id
_entity.type
_entity.pdbx_description
1 polymer ?
#
loop_
_entity_poly.entity_id
_entity_poly.type
_entity_poly.pdbx_seq_one_letter_code
_entity_poly.pdbx_strand_id
1 'polypeptide(L)'
;MSSLSNGPGVIVPAPQPLKPEDRDAALRLFDSIIEQYEPSQATEKGLKPVSLIRLMKEKISDKDSFFKLFFPFIERHLDGVSNDTEPSIAHILARLDSFSTWTTSGRSALGESLVIFANFLIDNFFLPYMLLYTCLKN
;
A
#
# COMPACT_ATOMS: atom_id res chain seq x y z
N MET A 1 3.23 -3.12 35.27
CA MET A 1 4.58 -2.69 35.73
C MET A 1 5.55 -3.52 34.90
N SER A 2 6.23 -2.96 33.90
CA SER A 2 7.33 -2.01 34.09
C SER A 2 7.37 -0.94 33.00
N SER A 3 7.66 0.29 33.43
CA SER A 3 7.84 1.47 32.60
C SER A 3 9.25 1.49 32.02
N LEU A 4 9.39 1.72 30.70
CA LEU A 4 10.67 1.97 30.05
C LEU A 4 10.95 3.47 30.06
N SER A 5 12.00 3.85 30.79
CA SER A 5 12.63 5.17 30.70
C SER A 5 13.42 5.26 29.40
N ASN A 6 13.21 6.31 28.60
CA ASN A 6 14.21 6.94 27.72
C ASN A 6 13.65 8.24 27.08
N GLY A 7 14.24 9.39 27.41
CA GLY A 7 14.21 10.65 26.62
C GLY A 7 12.92 11.50 26.67
N PRO A 8 12.98 12.80 26.28
CA PRO A 8 11.82 13.68 26.28
C PRO A 8 10.75 13.10 25.36
N GLY A 9 9.68 12.61 25.98
CA GLY A 9 8.73 11.68 25.41
C GLY A 9 7.87 12.31 24.33
N VAL A 10 8.26 12.10 23.08
CA VAL A 10 7.28 11.93 22.00
C VAL A 10 6.71 10.52 22.19
N ILE A 11 5.60 10.41 22.91
CA ILE A 11 4.79 9.19 22.91
C ILE A 11 4.22 9.11 21.50
N VAL A 12 4.91 8.40 20.59
CA VAL A 12 4.32 8.04 19.30
C VAL A 12 3.19 7.07 19.63
N PRO A 13 1.92 7.43 19.41
CA PRO A 13 0.82 6.51 19.66
C PRO A 13 1.06 5.25 18.85
N ALA A 14 0.82 4.08 19.44
CA ALA A 14 0.78 2.86 18.66
C ALA A 14 -0.17 3.07 17.47
N PRO A 15 0.17 2.58 16.25
CA PRO A 15 -0.71 2.68 15.11
C PRO A 15 -2.10 2.18 15.52
N GLN A 16 -3.10 3.07 15.45
CA GLN A 16 -4.45 2.65 15.80
C GLN A 16 -4.89 1.59 14.79
N PRO A 17 -5.60 0.53 15.18
CA PRO A 17 -6.18 -0.40 14.22
C PRO A 17 -7.15 0.30 13.27
N LEU A 18 -7.49 -0.35 12.16
CA LEU A 18 -8.64 0.05 11.37
C LEU A 18 -9.94 -0.28 12.10
N LYS A 19 -10.99 0.48 11.81
CA LYS A 19 -12.33 0.06 12.24
C LYS A 19 -12.68 -1.27 11.55
N PRO A 20 -13.40 -2.18 12.19
CA PRO A 20 -13.75 -3.47 11.60
C PRO A 20 -14.39 -3.35 10.21
N GLU A 21 -15.30 -2.39 10.03
CA GLU A 21 -15.97 -2.12 8.76
C GLU A 21 -15.00 -1.65 7.66
N ASP A 22 -14.06 -0.77 8.00
CA ASP A 22 -13.04 -0.26 7.07
C ASP A 22 -12.08 -1.38 6.69
N ARG A 23 -11.73 -2.26 7.64
CA ARG A 23 -10.84 -3.41 7.40
C ARG A 23 -11.48 -4.42 6.45
N ASP A 24 -12.76 -4.74 6.66
CA ASP A 24 -13.47 -5.70 5.79
C ASP A 24 -13.69 -5.12 4.39
N ALA A 25 -13.95 -3.81 4.28
CA ALA A 25 -14.01 -3.12 2.99
C ALA A 25 -12.64 -3.11 2.29
N ALA A 26 -11.57 -2.77 3.02
CA ALA A 26 -10.20 -2.78 2.54
C ALA A 26 -9.78 -4.14 1.98
N LEU A 27 -10.10 -5.23 2.70
CA LEU A 27 -9.79 -6.59 2.26
C LEU A 27 -10.48 -6.93 0.93
N ARG A 28 -11.81 -6.73 0.86
CA ARG A 28 -12.59 -7.05 -0.34
C ARG A 28 -12.17 -6.22 -1.55
N LEU A 29 -11.95 -4.92 -1.34
CA LEU A 29 -11.50 -4.02 -2.39
C LEU A 29 -10.10 -4.40 -2.87
N PHE A 30 -9.18 -4.69 -1.95
CA PHE A 30 -7.84 -5.13 -2.31
C PHE A 30 -7.90 -6.39 -3.16
N ASP A 31 -8.62 -7.43 -2.72
CA ASP A 31 -8.73 -8.69 -3.46
C ASP A 31 -9.35 -8.46 -4.86
N SER A 32 -10.34 -7.56 -4.97
CA SER A 32 -10.95 -7.18 -6.26
C SER A 32 -9.98 -6.46 -7.20
N ILE A 33 -9.12 -5.58 -6.67
CA ILE A 33 -8.06 -4.93 -7.44
C ILE A 33 -7.05 -5.98 -7.93
N ILE A 34 -6.62 -6.89 -7.06
CA ILE A 34 -5.69 -7.96 -7.44
C ILE A 34 -6.28 -8.83 -8.55
N GLU A 35 -7.52 -9.30 -8.41
CA GLU A 35 -8.19 -10.13 -9.42
C GLU A 35 -8.26 -9.44 -10.79
N GLN A 36 -8.52 -8.13 -10.81
CA GLN A 36 -8.62 -7.38 -12.05
C GLN A 36 -7.27 -7.13 -12.74
N TYR A 37 -6.21 -6.87 -11.97
CA TYR A 37 -4.94 -6.35 -12.51
C TYR A 37 -3.81 -7.37 -12.54
N GLU A 38 -3.78 -8.38 -11.66
CA GLU A 38 -2.71 -9.41 -11.64
C GLU A 38 -2.62 -10.24 -12.94
N PRO A 39 -3.73 -10.67 -13.58
CA PRO A 39 -3.66 -11.47 -14.80
C PRO A 39 -3.07 -10.72 -16.01
N SER A 40 -3.28 -9.41 -16.07
CA SER A 40 -2.95 -8.58 -17.24
C SER A 40 -1.54 -7.99 -17.18
N GLN A 41 -0.72 -8.38 -16.20
CA GLN A 41 0.61 -7.79 -16.03
C GLN A 41 1.60 -8.25 -17.09
N ALA A 42 2.16 -7.29 -17.82
CA ALA A 42 3.37 -7.52 -18.58
C ALA A 42 4.51 -7.87 -17.62
N THR A 43 5.29 -8.89 -17.97
CA THR A 43 6.48 -9.25 -17.21
C THR A 43 7.63 -8.34 -17.65
N GLU A 44 7.67 -7.13 -17.12
CA GLU A 44 8.79 -6.23 -17.35
C GLU A 44 9.95 -6.65 -16.44
N LYS A 45 11.08 -7.05 -17.02
CA LYS A 45 12.30 -7.48 -16.29
C LYS A 45 12.11 -8.67 -15.35
N GLY A 46 11.09 -9.51 -15.58
CA GLY A 46 10.82 -10.69 -14.75
C GLY A 46 9.97 -10.42 -13.51
N LEU A 47 9.67 -9.15 -13.20
CA LEU A 47 8.85 -8.79 -12.05
C LEU A 47 7.40 -8.59 -12.45
N LYS A 48 6.48 -9.07 -11.61
CA LYS A 48 5.04 -8.81 -11.71
C LYS A 48 4.60 -7.90 -10.55
N PRO A 49 4.42 -6.57 -10.80
CA PRO A 49 4.15 -5.59 -9.74
C PRO A 49 2.98 -5.92 -8.81
N VAL A 50 1.84 -6.33 -9.34
CA VAL A 50 0.62 -6.63 -8.58
C VAL A 50 0.78 -7.93 -7.82
N SER A 51 1.46 -8.93 -8.40
CA SER A 51 1.84 -10.13 -7.67
C SER A 51 2.74 -9.82 -6.47
N LEU A 52 3.71 -8.90 -6.61
CA LEU A 52 4.55 -8.46 -5.49
C LEU A 52 3.70 -7.82 -4.38
N ILE A 53 2.75 -6.97 -4.74
CA ILE A 53 1.84 -6.31 -3.79
C ILE A 53 0.99 -7.34 -3.05
N ARG A 54 0.40 -8.31 -3.76
CA ARG A 54 -0.35 -9.42 -3.15
C ARG A 54 0.52 -10.20 -2.17
N LEU A 55 1.72 -10.59 -2.58
CA LEU A 55 2.65 -11.34 -1.72
C LEU A 55 3.05 -10.54 -0.49
N MET A 56 3.27 -9.23 -0.61
CA MET A 56 3.53 -8.35 0.53
C MET A 56 2.35 -8.32 1.51
N LYS A 57 1.13 -8.14 0.99
CA LYS A 57 -0.09 -8.22 1.79
C LYS A 57 -0.21 -9.56 2.48
N GLU A 58 0.16 -10.68 1.87
CA GLU A 58 0.12 -12.01 2.49
C GLU A 58 1.16 -12.20 3.60
N LYS A 59 2.39 -11.70 3.40
CA LYS A 59 3.53 -11.92 4.31
C LYS A 59 3.55 -11.02 5.54
N ILE A 60 3.00 -9.82 5.47
CA ILE A 60 2.98 -8.90 6.62
C ILE A 60 2.00 -9.37 7.69
N SER A 61 2.38 -9.34 8.98
CA SER A 61 1.48 -9.73 10.07
C SER A 61 0.41 -8.67 10.35
N ASP A 62 0.78 -7.40 10.28
CA ASP A 62 -0.11 -6.27 10.48
C ASP A 62 -0.72 -5.81 9.14
N LYS A 63 -1.91 -6.33 8.84
CA LYS A 63 -2.66 -5.98 7.61
C LYS A 63 -3.19 -4.54 7.66
N ASP A 64 -3.53 -4.04 8.84
CA ASP A 64 -4.10 -2.70 8.99
C ASP A 64 -3.06 -1.64 8.63
N SER A 65 -1.82 -1.82 9.10
CA SER A 65 -0.70 -0.97 8.67
C SER A 65 -0.43 -1.05 7.17
N PHE A 66 -0.55 -2.23 6.56
CA PHE A 66 -0.44 -2.37 5.11
C PHE A 66 -1.52 -1.57 4.38
N PHE A 67 -2.79 -1.68 4.77
CA PHE A 67 -3.89 -0.96 4.12
C PHE A 67 -3.82 0.56 4.34
N LYS A 68 -3.37 0.99 5.52
CA LYS A 68 -3.10 2.40 5.82
C LYS A 68 -1.95 3.00 5.02
N LEU A 69 -1.04 2.16 4.52
CA LEU A 69 -0.01 2.59 3.58
C LEU A 69 -0.51 2.53 2.13
N PHE A 70 -1.12 1.42 1.76
CA PHE A 70 -1.52 1.11 0.39
C PHE A 70 -2.58 2.09 -0.15
N PHE A 71 -3.74 2.20 0.51
CA PHE A 71 -4.86 2.97 -0.05
C PHE A 71 -4.58 4.47 -0.16
N PRO A 72 -4.01 5.14 0.87
CA PRO A 72 -3.62 6.54 0.73
C PRO A 72 -2.55 6.77 -0.34
N PHE A 73 -1.62 5.82 -0.53
CA PHE A 73 -0.63 5.92 -1.60
C PHE A 73 -1.28 5.89 -2.98
N ILE A 74 -2.20 4.95 -3.21
CA ILE A 74 -2.93 4.83 -4.48
C ILE A 74 -3.76 6.08 -4.74
N GLU A 75 -4.52 6.54 -3.75
CA GLU A 75 -5.34 7.76 -3.84
C GLU A 75 -4.52 8.98 -4.28
N ARG A 76 -3.36 9.18 -3.65
CA ARG A 76 -2.46 10.31 -3.95
C ARG A 76 -1.97 10.31 -5.40
N HIS A 77 -1.73 9.13 -5.97
CA HIS A 77 -1.27 9.01 -7.35
C HIS A 77 -2.41 9.12 -8.36
N LEU A 78 -3.65 8.84 -7.96
CA LEU A 78 -4.83 9.03 -8.80
C LEU A 78 -5.24 10.50 -8.91
N ASP A 79 -5.16 11.26 -7.82
CA ASP A 79 -5.63 12.66 -7.79
C ASP A 79 -4.59 13.67 -8.27
N GLY A 80 -3.33 13.26 -8.45
CA GLY A 80 -2.25 14.06 -9.04
C GLY A 80 -1.79 15.27 -8.23
N VAL A 81 -2.53 15.71 -7.19
CA VAL A 81 -2.20 16.86 -6.35
C VAL A 81 -2.68 16.64 -4.90
N SER A 82 -1.78 16.89 -3.96
CA SER A 82 -2.01 16.91 -2.51
C SER A 82 -3.05 17.97 -2.15
N ASN A 83 -4.30 17.57 -1.91
CA ASN A 83 -5.16 18.37 -1.04
C ASN A 83 -4.50 18.41 0.34
N ASP A 84 -4.41 19.60 0.97
CA ASP A 84 -3.79 19.80 2.30
C ASP A 84 -4.43 18.94 3.41
N THR A 85 -5.55 18.29 3.12
CA THR A 85 -6.21 17.32 4.00
C THR A 85 -6.12 15.93 3.38
N GLU A 86 -5.38 15.04 4.04
CA GLU A 86 -5.33 13.63 3.66
C GLU A 86 -6.74 13.01 3.83
N PRO A 87 -7.35 12.47 2.76
CA PRO A 87 -8.70 11.92 2.84
C PRO A 87 -8.74 10.75 3.83
N SER A 88 -9.81 10.67 4.61
CA SER A 88 -10.01 9.56 5.53
C SER A 88 -10.04 8.22 4.77
N ILE A 89 -9.56 7.14 5.40
CA ILE A 89 -9.53 5.83 4.73
C ILE A 89 -10.91 5.38 4.26
N ALA A 90 -11.97 5.65 5.02
CA ALA A 90 -13.35 5.35 4.63
C ALA A 90 -13.76 6.04 3.31
N HIS A 91 -13.31 7.29 3.09
CA HIS A 91 -13.57 8.02 1.86
C HIS A 91 -12.83 7.40 0.67
N ILE A 92 -11.55 7.07 0.86
CA ILE A 92 -10.72 6.42 -0.16
C ILE A 92 -11.34 5.08 -0.56
N LEU A 93 -11.70 4.25 0.42
CA LEU A 93 -12.33 2.96 0.19
C LEU A 93 -13.64 3.10 -0.59
N ALA A 94 -14.52 4.03 -0.19
CA ALA A 94 -15.80 4.25 -0.88
C ALA A 94 -15.62 4.70 -2.34
N ARG A 95 -14.62 5.55 -2.61
CA ARG A 95 -14.31 6.01 -3.97
C ARG A 95 -13.76 4.90 -4.84
N LEU A 96 -12.80 4.15 -4.31
CA LEU A 96 -12.15 3.06 -5.02
C LEU A 96 -13.08 1.86 -5.21
N ASP A 97 -14.08 1.64 -4.35
CA ASP A 97 -15.03 0.53 -4.49
C ASP A 97 -15.77 0.55 -5.85
N SER A 98 -15.95 1.72 -6.45
CA SER A 98 -16.58 1.88 -7.76
C SER A 98 -15.60 1.84 -8.94
N PHE A 99 -14.34 1.40 -8.76
CA PHE A 99 -13.33 1.49 -9.82
C PHE A 99 -13.69 0.73 -11.10
N SER A 100 -14.52 -0.32 -10.99
CA SER A 100 -15.01 -1.10 -12.13
C SER A 100 -15.88 -0.28 -13.09
N THR A 101 -16.55 0.77 -12.58
CA THR A 101 -17.40 1.66 -13.36
C THR A 101 -16.66 2.90 -13.89
N TRP A 102 -15.37 3.04 -13.58
CA TRP A 102 -14.57 4.16 -14.07
C TRP A 102 -14.30 4.08 -15.57
N THR A 103 -13.91 5.22 -16.15
CA THR A 103 -13.46 5.28 -17.54
C THR A 103 -12.20 4.43 -17.76
N THR A 104 -11.93 4.06 -19.01
CA THR A 104 -10.70 3.32 -19.37
C THR A 104 -9.44 4.05 -18.90
N SER A 105 -9.42 5.39 -18.99
CA SER A 105 -8.30 6.20 -18.50
C SER A 105 -8.16 6.11 -16.99
N GLY A 106 -9.26 6.20 -16.23
CA GLY A 106 -9.22 6.03 -14.77
C GLY A 106 -8.74 4.65 -14.34
N ARG A 107 -9.18 3.60 -15.05
CA ARG A 107 -8.72 2.22 -14.80
C ARG A 107 -7.25 2.01 -15.19
N SER A 108 -6.76 2.68 -16.24
CA SER A 108 -5.34 2.70 -16.60
C SER A 108 -4.51 3.38 -15.50
N ALA A 109 -4.96 4.54 -15.03
CA ALA A 109 -4.28 5.28 -13.96
C ALA A 109 -4.21 4.47 -12.66
N LEU A 110 -5.26 3.73 -12.31
CA LEU A 110 -5.21 2.79 -11.19
C LEU A 110 -4.16 1.70 -11.44
N GLY A 111 -4.11 1.11 -12.62
CA GLY A 111 -3.07 0.13 -12.99
C GLY A 111 -1.65 0.69 -12.87
N GLU A 112 -1.43 1.90 -13.36
CA GLU A 112 -0.14 2.61 -13.28
C GLU A 112 0.24 2.89 -11.82
N SER A 113 -0.70 3.33 -10.99
CA SER A 113 -0.46 3.58 -9.56
C SER A 113 -0.05 2.31 -8.80
N LEU A 114 -0.55 1.13 -9.19
CA LEU A 114 -0.10 -0.16 -8.64
C LEU A 114 1.35 -0.45 -9.02
N VAL A 115 1.76 -0.17 -10.26
CA VAL A 115 3.16 -0.32 -10.67
C VAL A 115 4.06 0.59 -9.87
N ILE A 116 3.66 1.85 -9.69
CA ILE A 116 4.39 2.83 -8.89
C ILE A 116 4.50 2.38 -7.44
N PHE A 117 3.42 1.87 -6.83
CA PHE A 117 3.45 1.36 -5.47
C PHE A 117 4.38 0.14 -5.31
N ALA A 118 4.41 -0.77 -6.28
CA ALA A 118 5.34 -1.90 -6.26
C ALA A 118 6.80 -1.43 -6.31
N ASN A 119 7.13 -0.43 -7.15
CA ASN A 119 8.46 0.16 -7.19
C ASN A 119 8.81 0.84 -5.86
N PHE A 120 7.87 1.57 -5.27
CA PHE A 120 8.03 2.13 -3.92
C PHE A 120 8.38 1.06 -2.89
N LEU A 121 7.71 -0.10 -2.92
CA LEU A 121 8.03 -1.22 -2.04
C LEU A 121 9.48 -1.70 -2.26
N ILE A 122 9.91 -1.85 -3.51
CA ILE A 122 11.27 -2.24 -3.88
C ILE A 122 12.29 -1.25 -3.32
N ASP A 123 12.11 0.02 -3.62
CA ASP A 123 13.08 1.06 -3.30
C ASP A 123 13.21 1.33 -1.80
N ASN A 124 12.11 1.16 -1.04
CA ASN A 124 12.08 1.52 0.38
C ASN A 124 12.19 0.32 1.33
N PHE A 125 11.79 -0.88 0.90
CA PHE A 125 11.72 -2.04 1.79
C PHE A 125 12.54 -3.25 1.32
N PHE A 126 12.99 -3.31 0.06
CA PHE A 126 13.75 -4.47 -0.44
C PHE A 126 15.20 -4.11 -0.80
N LEU A 127 15.42 -3.01 -1.53
CA LEU A 127 16.76 -2.57 -1.92
C LEU A 127 17.64 -2.11 -0.74
N PRO A 128 17.15 -1.33 0.24
CA PRO A 128 17.98 -0.89 1.36
C PRO A 128 18.57 -2.07 2.14
N TYR A 129 17.83 -3.17 2.22
CA TYR A 129 18.31 -4.40 2.86
C TYR A 129 19.31 -5.16 2.00
N MET A 130 19.07 -5.24 0.68
CA MET A 130 20.02 -5.88 -0.25
C MET A 130 21.39 -5.21 -0.24
N LEU A 131 21.46 -3.87 -0.22
CA LEU A 131 22.73 -3.13 -0.22
C LEU A 131 23.53 -3.35 1.08
N LEU A 132 22.86 -3.42 2.23
CA LEU A 132 23.51 -3.72 3.51
C LEU A 132 24.09 -5.15 3.53
N TYR A 133 23.35 -6.14 2.98
CA TYR A 133 23.84 -7.51 2.87
C TYR A 133 25.06 -7.65 1.96
N THR A 134 25.18 -6.84 0.90
CA THR A 134 26.37 -6.84 0.04
C THR A 134 27.56 -6.11 0.66
N CYS A 135 27.34 -5.06 1.46
CA CYS A 135 28.43 -4.34 2.13
C CYS A 135 28.98 -5.06 3.38
N LEU A 136 28.18 -5.89 4.07
CA LEU A 136 28.62 -6.68 5.24
C LEU A 136 29.40 -7.96 4.88
N LYS A 137 29.55 -8.28 3.58
CA LYS A 137 30.30 -9.44 3.09
C LYS A 137 31.71 -9.10 2.58
N ASN A 138 32.16 -7.85 2.73
CA ASN A 138 33.50 -7.39 2.33
C ASN A 138 34.33 -7.00 3.54
#